data_AF-U9TNM0-F1
#
_entry.id   AF-U9TNM0-F1
#
_cell.length_a   1.000
_cell.length_b   1.000
_cell.length_c   1.000
_cell.angle_alpha   90.00
_cell.angle_beta   90.00
_cell.angle_gamma   90.00
#
_symmetry.space_group_name_H-M   'P 1'
#
loop_
_entity.id
_entity.type
_entity.pdbx_description
1 polymer ?
#
loop_
_entity_poly.entity_id
_entity_poly.type
_entity_poly.pdbx_seq_one_letter_code
_entity_poly.pdbx_strand_id
1 'polypeptide(L)'
;NNTNVAIAAAVTAYSRMIINQYKLDALKLGLNLFYSDTDSLILDGPLPENYIHSATLGKLKLEHIFKEGIFVMPKVYYLEKEDGSIVSKVKG
;
A
#
# COMPACT_ATOMS: atom_id res chain seq x y z
N ASN A 1 -13.04 28.81 -7.46
CA ASN A 1 -12.56 27.50 -7.91
C ASN A 1 -11.14 27.66 -8.42
N ASN A 2 -10.13 27.47 -7.57
CA ASN A 2 -8.71 27.70 -7.89
C ASN A 2 -8.00 26.35 -8.09
N THR A 3 -8.59 25.48 -8.90
CA THR A 3 -8.12 24.12 -9.13
C THR A 3 -7.54 24.00 -10.54
N ASN A 4 -6.26 23.65 -10.63
CA ASN A 4 -5.63 23.32 -11.90
C ASN A 4 -5.76 21.82 -12.16
N VAL A 5 -6.75 21.46 -12.97
CA VAL A 5 -7.06 20.05 -13.30
C VAL A 5 -5.88 19.33 -13.94
N ALA A 6 -5.10 20.02 -14.78
CA ALA A 6 -3.95 19.42 -15.45
C ALA A 6 -2.85 19.02 -14.46
N ILE A 7 -2.53 19.90 -13.51
CA ILE A 7 -1.54 19.60 -12.45
C ILE A 7 -2.04 18.45 -11.57
N ALA A 8 -3.31 18.48 -11.14
CA ALA A 8 -3.87 17.42 -10.30
C ALA A 8 -3.87 16.05 -11.00
N ALA A 9 -4.21 16.02 -12.29
CA ALA A 9 -4.17 14.81 -13.10
C ALA A 9 -2.74 14.27 -13.24
N ALA A 10 -1.77 15.15 -13.48
CA ALA A 10 -0.36 14.78 -13.58
C ALA A 10 0.15 14.15 -12.27
N VAL A 11 -0.06 14.81 -11.12
CA VAL A 11 0.34 14.28 -9.81
C VAL A 11 -0.28 12.91 -9.56
N THR A 12 -1.59 12.76 -9.82
CA THR A 12 -2.30 11.49 -9.65
C THR A 12 -1.74 10.38 -10.54
N ALA A 13 -1.43 10.69 -11.80
CA ALA A 13 -0.83 9.75 -12.74
C ALA A 13 0.56 9.29 -12.26
N TYR A 14 1.41 10.22 -11.83
CA TYR A 14 2.73 9.89 -11.28
C TYR A 14 2.64 9.03 -10.02
N SER A 15 1.73 9.33 -9.09
CA SER A 15 1.54 8.50 -7.89
C SER A 15 1.15 7.05 -8.24
N ARG A 16 0.27 6.86 -9.24
CA ARG A 16 -0.11 5.52 -9.73
C ARG A 16 1.07 4.79 -10.35
N MET A 17 1.92 5.48 -11.12
CA MET A 17 3.14 4.90 -11.69
C MET A 17 4.10 4.44 -10.59
N ILE A 18 4.31 5.26 -9.56
CA ILE A 18 5.19 4.94 -8.42
C ILE A 18 4.67 3.69 -7.67
N ILE A 19 3.38 3.64 -7.34
CA ILE A 19 2.82 2.48 -6.64
C ILE A 19 2.84 1.22 -7.50
N ASN A 20 2.61 1.34 -8.81
CA ASN A 20 2.74 0.19 -9.71
C ASN A 20 4.18 -0.30 -9.82
N GLN A 21 5.18 0.58 -9.73
CA GLN A 21 6.58 0.15 -9.69
C GLN A 21 6.85 -0.74 -8.48
N TYR A 22 6.39 -0.35 -7.28
CA TYR A 22 6.54 -1.18 -6.08
C TYR A 22 5.83 -2.53 -6.19
N LYS A 23 4.64 -2.58 -6.82
CA LYS A 23 3.94 -3.84 -7.10
C LYS A 23 4.76 -4.75 -8.00
N LEU A 24 5.29 -4.22 -9.10
CA LEU A 24 6.10 -4.98 -10.04
C LEU A 24 7.38 -5.49 -9.38
N ASP A 25 8.02 -4.68 -8.52
CA ASP A 25 9.23 -5.10 -7.83
C ASP A 25 8.94 -6.16 -6.76
N ALA A 26 7.80 -6.09 -6.05
CA ALA A 26 7.35 -7.17 -5.16
C ALA A 26 7.17 -8.49 -5.92
N LEU A 27 6.49 -8.45 -7.08
CA LEU A 27 6.28 -9.64 -7.91
C LEU A 27 7.60 -10.22 -8.44
N LYS A 28 8.57 -9.38 -8.83
CA LYS A 28 9.91 -9.83 -9.26
C LYS A 28 10.68 -10.52 -8.13
N LEU A 29 10.45 -10.11 -6.88
CA LEU A 29 11.02 -10.76 -5.70
C LEU A 29 10.33 -12.08 -5.35
N GLY A 30 9.28 -12.46 -6.09
CA GLY A 30 8.51 -13.68 -5.86
C GLY A 30 7.48 -13.54 -4.74
N LEU A 31 7.17 -12.32 -4.30
CA LEU A 31 6.16 -12.05 -3.27
C LEU A 31 4.75 -12.08 -3.85
N ASN A 32 3.78 -12.51 -3.05
CA ASN A 32 2.38 -12.45 -3.40
C ASN A 32 1.80 -11.08 -3.04
N LEU A 33 1.16 -10.41 -4.01
CA LEU A 33 0.45 -9.16 -3.80
C LEU A 33 -1.03 -9.44 -3.56
N PHE A 34 -1.46 -9.38 -2.29
CA PHE A 34 -2.85 -9.68 -1.91
C PHE A 34 -3.80 -8.50 -2.08
N TYR A 35 -3.32 -7.29 -1.83
CA TYR A 35 -4.14 -6.08 -1.87
C TYR A 35 -3.29 -4.84 -2.12
N SER A 36 -3.88 -3.80 -2.71
CA SER A 36 -3.28 -2.48 -2.84
C SER A 36 -4.34 -1.39 -2.97
N ASP A 37 -4.09 -0.24 -2.35
CA ASP A 37 -4.86 1.00 -2.51
C ASP A 37 -3.98 2.07 -3.20
N THR A 38 -4.35 3.34 -3.06
CA THR A 38 -3.74 4.49 -3.74
C THR A 38 -2.26 4.68 -3.40
N ASP A 39 -1.85 4.33 -2.19
CA ASP A 39 -0.52 4.60 -1.62
C ASP A 39 0.03 3.43 -0.77
N SER A 40 -0.58 2.25 -0.87
CA SER A 40 -0.26 1.10 -0.01
C SER A 40 -0.41 -0.23 -0.75
N LEU A 41 0.28 -1.24 -0.23
CA LEU A 41 0.28 -2.61 -0.71
C LEU A 41 0.40 -3.58 0.47
N ILE A 42 -0.14 -4.79 0.27
CA ILE A 42 -0.12 -5.88 1.23
C ILE A 42 0.56 -7.09 0.58
N LEU A 43 1.60 -7.59 1.22
CA LEU A 43 2.46 -8.67 0.75
C LEU A 43 2.62 -9.75 1.83
N ASP A 44 3.05 -10.95 1.44
CA ASP A 44 3.49 -12.03 2.34
C ASP A 44 4.96 -11.92 2.77
N GLY A 45 5.67 -10.88 2.33
CA GLY A 45 7.07 -10.67 2.69
C GLY A 45 7.51 -9.21 2.61
N PRO A 46 8.71 -8.91 3.13
CA PRO A 46 9.23 -7.56 3.17
C PRO A 46 9.71 -7.09 1.79
N LEU A 47 9.49 -5.81 1.49
CA LEU A 47 10.21 -5.12 0.43
C LEU A 47 11.66 -4.82 0.85
N PRO A 48 12.56 -4.57 -0.10
CA PRO A 48 13.93 -4.14 0.18
C PRO A 48 13.99 -2.94 1.13
N GLU A 49 14.89 -2.97 2.11
CA GLU A 49 15.00 -1.93 3.16
C GLU A 49 15.20 -0.52 2.59
N ASN A 50 15.83 -0.39 1.43
CA ASN A 50 16.01 0.90 0.76
C ASN A 50 14.68 1.55 0.34
N TYR A 51 13.59 0.79 0.21
CA TYR A 51 12.25 1.29 -0.08
C TYR A 51 11.44 1.66 1.17
N ILE A 52 11.86 1.21 2.36
CA ILE A 52 11.10 1.36 3.60
C ILE A 52 11.78 2.40 4.50
N HIS A 53 11.12 3.52 4.76
CA HIS A 53 11.55 4.49 5.77
C HIS A 53 10.40 5.42 6.15
N SER A 54 10.14 5.59 7.44
CA SER A 54 8.97 6.35 7.93
C SER A 54 9.06 7.86 7.71
N ALA A 55 10.28 8.42 7.67
CA ALA A 55 10.50 9.87 7.62
C ALA A 55 11.11 10.38 6.30
N THR A 56 11.50 9.48 5.39
CA THR A 56 12.16 9.90 4.13
C THR A 56 11.11 10.06 3.04
N LEU A 57 11.10 11.23 2.40
CA LEU A 57 10.18 11.51 1.31
C LEU A 57 10.35 10.49 0.17
N GLY A 58 9.22 9.98 -0.33
CA GLY A 58 9.18 9.02 -1.44
C GLY A 58 9.44 7.56 -1.04
N LYS A 59 9.65 7.27 0.25
CA LYS A 59 9.74 5.89 0.76
C LYS A 59 8.42 5.45 1.40
N LEU A 60 8.20 4.14 1.43
CA LEU A 60 7.03 3.54 2.07
C LEU A 60 7.27 3.44 3.58
N LYS A 61 6.20 3.58 4.36
CA LYS A 61 6.21 3.32 5.80
C LYS A 61 5.63 1.92 6.06
N LEU A 62 6.31 1.14 6.90
CA LEU A 62 5.75 -0.10 7.41
C LEU A 62 4.66 0.24 8.45
N GLU A 63 3.40 -0.02 8.12
CA GLU A 63 2.26 0.29 8.98
C GLU A 63 1.89 -0.89 9.89
N HIS A 64 1.79 -2.10 9.32
CA HIS A 64 1.28 -3.28 10.01
C HIS A 64 2.08 -4.53 9.64
N ILE A 65 2.35 -5.34 10.65
CA ILE A 65 2.69 -6.76 10.51
C ILE A 65 1.52 -7.51 11.14
N PHE A 66 0.99 -8.50 10.43
CA PHE A 66 -0.20 -9.21 10.86
C PHE A 66 -0.14 -10.67 10.41
N LYS A 67 -0.88 -11.53 11.10
CA LYS A 67 -0.90 -12.97 10.90
C LYS A 67 -1.90 -13.37 9.81
N GLU A 68 -3.07 -12.75 9.81
CA GLU A 68 -4.15 -13.05 8.86
C GLU A 68 -4.80 -11.77 8.33
N GLY A 69 -5.14 -11.77 7.04
CA GLY A 69 -5.80 -10.66 6.38
C GLY A 69 -6.87 -11.13 5.41
N ILE A 70 -8.08 -10.56 5.53
CA ILE A 70 -9.22 -10.84 4.65
C ILE A 70 -9.57 -9.56 3.90
N PHE A 71 -9.48 -9.60 2.57
CA PHE A 71 -9.71 -8.46 1.68
C PHE A 71 -10.93 -8.73 0.81
N VAL A 72 -12.07 -8.16 1.19
CA VAL A 72 -13.36 -8.49 0.55
C VAL A 72 -13.60 -7.63 -0.69
N MET A 73 -13.29 -6.33 -0.60
CA MET A 73 -13.45 -5.36 -1.68
C MET A 73 -12.54 -4.15 -1.44
N PRO A 74 -12.40 -3.22 -2.41
CA PRO A 74 -11.60 -2.01 -2.21
C PRO A 74 -11.99 -1.28 -0.92
N LYS A 75 -11.00 -0.98 -0.09
CA LYS A 75 -11.13 -0.29 1.21
C LYS A 75 -11.97 -1.03 2.26
N VAL A 76 -12.25 -2.32 2.06
CA VAL A 76 -12.93 -3.17 3.04
C VAL A 76 -12.10 -4.41 3.33
N TYR A 77 -11.50 -4.43 4.52
CA TYR A 77 -10.62 -5.49 4.95
C TYR A 77 -10.55 -5.65 6.46
N TYR A 78 -10.11 -6.83 6.86
CA TYR A 78 -9.87 -7.26 8.24
C TYR A 78 -8.43 -7.75 8.35
N LEU A 79 -7.70 -7.34 9.40
CA LEU A 79 -6.36 -7.81 9.74
C LEU A 79 -6.33 -8.24 11.20
N GLU A 80 -5.77 -9.43 11.47
CA GLU A 80 -5.48 -9.92 12.82
C GLU A 80 -3.96 -9.91 13.04
N LYS A 81 -3.49 -9.15 14.02
CA LYS A 81 -2.07 -9.06 14.36
C LYS A 81 -1.62 -10.22 15.25
N GLU A 82 -0.31 -10.39 15.39
CA GLU A 82 0.26 -11.47 16.20
C GLU A 82 -0.11 -11.37 17.70
N ASP A 83 -0.37 -10.17 18.20
CA ASP A 83 -0.82 -9.92 19.57
C ASP A 83 -2.33 -10.17 19.78
N GLY A 84 -3.03 -10.63 18.75
CA GLY A 84 -4.49 -10.82 18.74
C GLY A 84 -5.28 -9.53 18.57
N SER A 85 -4.62 -8.37 18.39
CA SER A 85 -5.31 -7.12 18.10
C SER A 85 -5.85 -7.12 16.67
N ILE A 86 -7.04 -6.54 16.51
CA ILE A 86 -7.77 -6.56 15.25
C ILE A 86 -7.78 -5.15 14.65
N VAL A 87 -7.51 -5.07 13.35
CA VAL A 87 -7.73 -3.87 12.54
C VAL A 87 -8.81 -4.18 11.51
N SER A 88 -9.99 -3.57 11.66
CA SER A 88 -11.03 -3.62 10.65
C SER A 88 -11.16 -2.26 9.97
N LYS A 89 -11.33 -2.27 8.65
CA LYS A 89 -11.58 -1.06 7.87
C LYS A 89 -12.74 -1.32 6.92
N VAL A 90 -13.73 -0.43 6.97
CA VAL A 90 -14.86 -0.41 6.04
C VAL A 90 -15.04 1.03 5.59
N LYS A 91 -14.72 1.33 4.32
CA LYS A 91 -14.96 2.65 3.72
C LYS A 91 -15.54 2.49 2.31
N GLY A 92 -16.63 3.21 2.05
CA GLY A 92 -17.31 3.33 0.76
C GLY A 92 -17.62 4.79 0.46
#